data_AF-A0A3P7KA47-F1
#
_entry.id   AF-A0A3P7KA47-F1
#
_cell.length_a   1.000
_cell.length_b   1.000
_cell.length_c   1.000
_cell.angle_alpha   90.00
_cell.angle_beta   90.00
_cell.angle_gamma   90.00
#
_symmetry.space_group_name_H-M   'P 1'
#
loop_
_entity.id
_entity.type
_entity.pdbx_description
1 polymer ?
#
loop_
_entity_poly.entity_id
_entity_poly.type
_entity_poly.pdbx_seq_one_letter_code
_entity_poly.pdbx_strand_id
1 'polypeptide(L)'
;MCGYYYASAVGISQLQTLISVEKMALPDSYLQTFQHTYEASLKNMQPISVFVLNPGDLRDPQRLGTIKQIVKDYENALYSYGPESTFFWIQAYEEFLNFYGETEDFTYEEMPTFFKSATYFYLSSFVKYNETACVENNPLCITSFFFMTNFHEHIKFHELIPAVREWREIAARYSDYQVYAYSEHAPFVDQVSLICKIRGAYLDA
;
A
#
# COMPACT_ATOMS: atom_id res chain seq x y z
N MET A 1 37.00 -33.22 13.61
CA MET A 1 36.05 -33.11 12.48
C MET A 1 34.63 -32.83 12.94
N CYS A 2 34.01 -33.65 13.81
CA CYS A 2 32.60 -33.44 14.23
C CYS A 2 32.35 -32.08 14.92
N GLY A 3 33.29 -31.59 15.74
CA GLY A 3 33.15 -30.27 16.39
C GLY A 3 33.16 -29.08 15.42
N TYR A 4 33.88 -29.19 14.29
CA TYR A 4 33.87 -28.17 13.25
C TYR A 4 32.50 -28.09 12.58
N TYR A 5 31.95 -29.23 12.16
CA TYR A 5 30.60 -29.28 11.57
C TYR A 5 29.52 -28.82 12.55
N TYR A 6 29.64 -29.16 13.83
CA TYR A 6 28.72 -28.66 14.85
C TYR A 6 28.79 -27.14 15.00
N ALA A 7 30.00 -26.57 15.11
CA ALA A 7 30.17 -25.12 15.18
C ALA A 7 29.67 -24.41 13.91
N SER A 8 29.91 -24.99 12.73
CA SER A 8 29.38 -24.48 11.46
C SER A 8 27.86 -24.54 11.41
N ALA A 9 27.23 -25.64 11.84
CA ALA A 9 25.78 -25.77 11.87
C ALA A 9 25.12 -24.78 12.84
N VAL A 10 25.73 -24.55 14.00
CA VAL A 10 25.30 -23.52 14.95
C VAL A 10 25.46 -22.12 14.35
N GLY A 11 26.59 -21.84 13.69
CA GLY A 11 26.84 -20.55 13.03
C GLY A 11 25.86 -20.26 11.90
N ILE A 12 25.56 -21.25 11.05
CA ILE A 12 24.56 -21.14 9.98
C ILE A 12 23.16 -20.91 10.58
N SER A 13 22.85 -21.56 11.70
CA SER A 13 21.58 -21.37 12.42
C SER A 13 21.43 -19.97 13.03
N GLN A 14 22.53 -19.26 13.30
CA GLN A 14 22.51 -17.91 13.88
C GLN A 14 22.68 -16.79 12.86
N LEU A 15 22.90 -17.12 11.58
CA LEU A 15 23.14 -16.13 10.55
C LEU A 15 21.88 -15.26 10.29
N GLN A 16 22.05 -13.94 10.42
CA GLN A 16 21.03 -12.94 10.14
C GLN A 16 21.36 -12.21 8.84
N THR A 17 20.55 -12.43 7.81
CA THR A 17 20.65 -11.74 6.51
C THR A 17 19.94 -10.39 6.59
N LEU A 18 20.58 -9.42 7.26
CA LEU A 18 20.08 -8.05 7.37
C LEU A 18 20.82 -7.17 6.38
N ILE A 19 20.14 -6.86 5.27
CA ILE A 19 20.55 -5.79 4.35
C ILE A 19 20.17 -4.48 5.02
N SER A 20 21.17 -3.65 5.34
CA SER A 20 20.99 -2.27 5.80
C SER A 20 21.72 -1.36 4.84
N VAL A 21 21.11 -0.24 4.49
CA VAL A 21 21.72 0.79 3.64
C VAL A 21 23.01 1.32 4.26
N GLU A 22 23.07 1.40 5.59
CA GLU A 22 24.26 1.80 6.35
C GLU A 22 25.48 0.92 6.08
N LYS A 23 25.28 -0.38 5.78
CA LYS A 23 26.37 -1.32 5.49
C LYS A 23 26.87 -1.24 4.05
N MET A 24 26.13 -0.56 3.17
CA MET A 24 26.49 -0.37 1.76
C MET A 24 27.23 0.95 1.51
N ALA A 25 27.13 1.90 2.44
CA ALA A 25 27.86 3.17 2.39
C ALA A 25 29.24 3.06 3.05
N LEU A 26 30.17 3.92 2.64
CA LEU A 26 31.44 4.09 3.35
C LEU A 26 31.17 4.68 4.76
N PRO A 27 31.89 4.24 5.81
CA PRO A 27 31.63 4.65 7.19
C PRO A 27 31.65 6.16 7.43
N ASP A 28 32.44 6.92 6.68
CA ASP A 28 32.59 8.38 6.84
C ASP A 28 31.88 9.19 5.73
N SER A 29 30.94 8.57 5.01
CA SER A 29 30.21 9.24 3.91
C SER A 29 29.06 10.08 4.43
N TYR A 30 28.82 11.23 3.76
CA TYR A 30 27.61 12.04 3.94
C TYR A 30 26.32 11.23 3.78
N LEU A 31 26.35 10.15 2.98
CA LEU A 31 25.20 9.26 2.78
C LEU A 31 24.70 8.63 4.08
N GLN A 32 25.58 8.37 5.06
CA GLN A 32 25.16 7.80 6.34
C GLN A 32 24.35 8.81 7.16
N THR A 33 24.80 10.06 7.21
CA THR A 33 24.07 11.15 7.89
C THR A 33 22.73 11.43 7.23
N PHE A 34 22.71 11.47 5.89
CA PHE A 34 21.47 11.62 5.12
C PHE A 34 20.51 10.47 5.42
N GLN A 35 20.99 9.21 5.36
CA GLN A 35 20.19 8.03 5.62
C GLN A 35 19.58 8.05 7.02
N HIS A 36 20.36 8.34 8.07
CA HIS A 36 19.82 8.43 9.43
C HIS A 36 18.74 9.50 9.56
N THR A 37 18.92 10.66 8.92
CA THR A 37 17.94 11.75 8.95
C THR A 37 16.66 11.38 8.19
N TYR A 38 16.83 10.74 7.03
CA TYR A 38 15.74 10.26 6.19
C TYR A 38 14.92 9.16 6.89
N GLU A 39 15.58 8.17 7.47
CA GLU A 39 14.98 7.12 8.28
C GLU A 39 14.23 7.68 9.49
N ALA A 40 14.82 8.63 10.21
CA ALA A 40 14.15 9.29 11.34
C ALA A 40 12.87 10.02 10.91
N SER A 41 12.85 10.57 9.68
CA SER A 41 11.68 11.25 9.12
C SER A 41 10.61 10.27 8.68
N LEU A 42 10.98 9.21 7.96
CA LEU A 42 10.07 8.15 7.52
C LEU A 42 9.45 7.38 8.70
N LYS A 43 10.16 7.27 9.81
CA LYS A 43 9.65 6.63 11.03
C LYS A 43 8.37 7.31 11.54
N ASN A 44 8.23 8.60 11.28
CA ASN A 44 7.04 9.36 11.67
C ASN A 44 5.92 9.27 10.65
N MET A 45 6.18 8.99 9.36
CA MET A 45 5.11 8.89 8.37
C MET A 45 5.65 8.23 7.11
N GLN A 46 5.17 7.03 6.84
CA GLN A 46 5.45 6.32 5.60
C GLN A 46 4.16 6.14 4.79
N PRO A 47 3.99 6.86 3.68
CA PRO A 47 2.85 6.63 2.81
C PRO A 47 3.02 5.30 2.06
N ILE A 48 1.94 4.54 1.96
CA ILE A 48 1.81 3.42 1.05
C ILE A 48 0.71 3.72 0.04
N SER A 49 0.85 3.18 -1.17
CA SER A 49 -0.15 3.30 -2.23
C SER A 49 -0.84 1.96 -2.41
N VAL A 50 -2.17 1.92 -2.26
CA VAL A 50 -2.96 0.72 -2.47
C VAL A 50 -3.75 0.88 -3.77
N PHE A 51 -3.39 0.06 -4.75
CA PHE A 51 -4.00 0.05 -6.07
C PHE A 51 -5.21 -0.87 -6.11
N VAL A 52 -6.29 -0.42 -6.71
CA VAL A 52 -7.49 -1.21 -7.03
C VAL A 52 -7.63 -1.21 -8.55
N LEU A 53 -7.29 -2.35 -9.17
CA LEU A 53 -7.24 -2.46 -10.62
C LEU A 53 -8.56 -2.91 -11.25
N ASN A 54 -9.48 -3.45 -10.46
CA ASN A 54 -10.79 -3.87 -10.93
C ASN A 54 -11.90 -3.39 -9.98
N PRO A 55 -12.26 -2.11 -9.99
CA PRO A 55 -13.31 -1.58 -9.12
C PRO A 55 -14.72 -2.07 -9.50
N GLY A 56 -14.93 -2.44 -10.78
CA GLY A 56 -16.24 -2.77 -11.31
C GLY A 56 -17.18 -1.57 -11.38
N ASP A 57 -18.49 -1.83 -11.30
CA ASP A 57 -19.51 -0.78 -11.25
C ASP A 57 -19.66 -0.26 -9.81
N LEU A 58 -19.33 1.02 -9.61
CA LEU A 58 -19.39 1.72 -8.33
C LEU A 58 -20.79 2.28 -8.02
N ARG A 59 -21.70 2.28 -9.00
CA ARG A 59 -23.11 2.62 -8.76
C ARG A 59 -23.82 1.51 -8.00
N ASP A 60 -23.28 0.29 -8.03
CA ASP A 60 -23.76 -0.79 -7.17
C ASP A 60 -23.32 -0.51 -5.71
N PRO A 61 -24.27 -0.29 -4.79
CA PRO A 61 -23.96 0.00 -3.39
C PRO A 61 -23.17 -1.11 -2.71
N GLN A 62 -23.33 -2.37 -3.14
CA GLN A 62 -22.55 -3.48 -2.57
C GLN A 62 -21.09 -3.40 -2.96
N ARG A 63 -20.78 -3.06 -4.23
CA ARG A 63 -19.39 -2.91 -4.67
C ARG A 63 -18.73 -1.70 -4.04
N LEU A 64 -19.44 -0.58 -3.99
CA LEU A 64 -18.96 0.63 -3.33
C LEU A 64 -18.69 0.39 -1.84
N GLY A 65 -19.62 -0.28 -1.15
CA GLY A 65 -19.46 -0.67 0.25
C GLY A 65 -18.25 -1.59 0.47
N THR A 66 -18.00 -2.53 -0.45
CA THR A 66 -16.84 -3.41 -0.38
C THR A 66 -15.52 -2.63 -0.55
N ILE A 67 -15.48 -1.63 -1.44
CA ILE A 67 -14.30 -0.77 -1.60
C ILE A 67 -14.03 0.05 -0.35
N LYS A 68 -15.06 0.62 0.28
CA LYS A 68 -14.91 1.31 1.56
C LYS A 68 -14.40 0.36 2.65
N GLN A 69 -14.84 -0.90 2.63
CA GLN A 69 -14.33 -1.92 3.55
C GLN A 69 -12.86 -2.27 3.27
N ILE A 70 -12.42 -2.34 2.01
CA ILE A 70 -11.00 -2.51 1.66
C ILE A 70 -10.17 -1.38 2.27
N VAL A 71 -10.58 -0.13 2.08
CA VAL A 71 -9.89 1.03 2.65
C VAL A 71 -9.81 0.92 4.17
N LYS A 72 -10.94 0.60 4.82
CA LYS A 72 -11.01 0.41 6.27
C LYS A 72 -10.12 -0.72 6.78
N ASP A 73 -9.99 -1.82 6.04
CA ASP A 73 -9.10 -2.93 6.42
C ASP A 73 -7.63 -2.48 6.41
N TYR A 74 -7.22 -1.65 5.44
CA TYR A 74 -5.87 -1.07 5.41
C TYR A 74 -5.66 -0.01 6.50
N GLU A 75 -6.68 0.79 6.80
CA GLU A 75 -6.64 1.77 7.89
C GLU A 75 -6.48 1.13 9.27
N ASN A 76 -6.98 -0.09 9.45
CA ASN A 76 -6.85 -0.84 10.70
C ASN A 76 -5.73 -1.89 10.68
N ALA A 77 -4.91 -1.92 9.62
CA ALA A 77 -3.79 -2.84 9.52
C ALA A 77 -2.69 -2.49 10.52
N LEU A 78 -1.80 -3.46 10.78
CA LEU A 78 -0.67 -3.31 11.69
C LEU A 78 0.21 -2.12 11.29
N TYR A 79 0.43 -1.22 12.26
CA TYR A 79 1.22 0.02 12.12
C TYR A 79 0.59 1.11 11.25
N SER A 80 -0.68 0.96 10.85
CA SER A 80 -1.42 2.03 10.18
C SER A 80 -1.67 3.20 11.14
N TYR A 81 -1.57 4.42 10.62
CA TYR A 81 -1.98 5.64 11.34
C TYR A 81 -3.49 5.74 11.54
N GLY A 82 -4.27 5.04 10.71
CA GLY A 82 -5.73 5.11 10.70
C GLY A 82 -6.32 6.08 9.67
N PRO A 83 -7.64 6.32 9.74
CA PRO A 83 -8.41 6.99 8.69
C PRO A 83 -8.01 8.46 8.46
N GLU A 84 -7.54 9.15 9.50
CA GLU A 84 -7.08 10.55 9.41
C GLU A 84 -5.88 10.73 8.47
N SER A 85 -5.18 9.64 8.17
CA SER A 85 -4.01 9.65 7.30
C SER A 85 -4.29 9.13 5.88
N THR A 86 -5.54 8.77 5.60
CA THR A 86 -5.94 8.17 4.32
C THR A 86 -6.39 9.24 3.34
N PHE A 87 -5.75 9.26 2.17
CA PHE A 87 -6.15 10.06 1.02
C PHE A 87 -6.96 9.19 0.07
N PHE A 88 -8.28 9.39 0.06
CA PHE A 88 -9.22 8.62 -0.72
C PHE A 88 -10.25 9.49 -1.44
N TRP A 89 -10.39 9.30 -2.75
CA TRP A 89 -11.19 10.18 -3.60
C TRP A 89 -12.70 9.97 -3.47
N ILE A 90 -13.18 8.76 -3.12
CA ILE A 90 -14.62 8.47 -3.06
C ILE A 90 -15.28 9.27 -1.95
N GLN A 91 -14.66 9.37 -0.78
CA GLN A 91 -15.23 10.16 0.33
C GLN A 91 -15.39 11.63 -0.06
N ALA A 92 -14.35 12.21 -0.66
CA ALA A 92 -14.41 13.59 -1.16
C ALA A 92 -15.45 13.76 -2.28
N TYR A 93 -15.65 12.74 -3.11
CA TYR A 93 -16.66 12.76 -4.17
C TYR A 93 -18.09 12.66 -3.63
N GLU A 94 -18.32 11.84 -2.60
CA GLU A 94 -19.62 11.76 -1.93
C GLU A 94 -19.96 13.10 -1.24
N GLU A 95 -18.99 13.74 -0.61
CA GLU A 95 -19.15 15.10 -0.06
C GLU A 95 -19.49 16.12 -1.16
N PHE A 96 -18.85 16.01 -2.32
CA PHE A 96 -19.15 16.85 -3.49
C PHE A 96 -20.58 16.62 -3.99
N LEU A 97 -21.02 15.37 -4.14
CA LEU A 97 -22.38 15.03 -4.56
C LEU A 97 -23.42 15.52 -3.55
N ASN A 98 -23.16 15.39 -2.25
CA ASN A 98 -24.08 15.89 -1.21
C ASN A 98 -24.26 17.42 -1.26
N PHE A 99 -23.25 18.16 -1.73
CA PHE A 99 -23.32 19.63 -1.77
C PHE A 99 -23.78 20.18 -3.12
N TYR A 100 -23.33 19.58 -4.23
CA TYR A 100 -23.54 20.08 -5.59
C TYR A 100 -24.43 19.19 -6.45
N GLY A 101 -24.61 17.92 -6.07
CA GLY A 101 -25.36 16.94 -6.85
C GLY A 101 -26.87 17.14 -6.76
N GLU A 102 -27.56 16.69 -7.80
CA GLU A 102 -29.03 16.62 -7.80
C GLU A 102 -29.55 15.46 -6.92
N THR A 103 -28.73 14.43 -6.73
CA THR A 103 -29.01 13.22 -5.94
C THR A 103 -27.81 12.86 -5.07
N GLU A 104 -28.08 12.26 -3.90
CA GLU A 104 -27.04 11.73 -3.00
C GLU A 104 -26.43 10.40 -3.49
N ASP A 105 -27.02 9.79 -4.53
CA ASP A 105 -26.56 8.51 -5.08
C ASP A 105 -25.27 8.68 -5.92
N PHE A 106 -24.40 7.68 -5.85
CA PHE A 106 -23.17 7.67 -6.65
C PHE A 106 -23.49 7.62 -8.16
N THR A 107 -23.03 8.64 -8.89
CA THR A 107 -23.12 8.72 -10.36
C THR A 107 -21.75 8.98 -10.97
N TYR A 108 -21.51 8.52 -12.20
CA TYR A 108 -20.28 8.83 -12.92
C TYR A 108 -20.35 10.16 -13.70
N GLU A 109 -21.55 10.69 -13.92
CA GLU A 109 -21.80 11.86 -14.79
C GLU A 109 -21.13 13.13 -14.26
N GLU A 110 -21.10 13.30 -12.93
CA GLU A 110 -20.53 14.47 -12.26
C GLU A 110 -19.02 14.36 -12.00
N MET A 111 -18.40 13.21 -12.29
CA MET A 111 -16.97 13.00 -12.06
C MET A 111 -16.06 13.95 -12.85
N PRO A 112 -16.30 14.25 -14.14
CA PRO A 112 -15.50 15.22 -14.87
C PRO A 112 -15.57 16.62 -14.23
N THR A 113 -16.73 17.02 -13.72
CA THR A 113 -16.92 18.30 -13.00
C THR A 113 -16.14 18.31 -11.70
N PHE A 114 -16.23 17.23 -10.92
CA PHE A 114 -15.49 17.03 -9.68
C PHE A 114 -13.98 17.14 -9.90
N PHE A 115 -13.42 16.43 -10.88
CA PHE A 115 -11.99 16.46 -11.19
C PHE A 115 -11.50 17.77 -11.80
N LYS A 116 -12.39 18.59 -12.37
CA LYS A 116 -12.06 19.94 -12.88
C LYS A 116 -12.27 21.03 -11.83
N SER A 117 -12.85 20.69 -10.68
CA SER A 117 -13.09 21.65 -9.60
C SER A 117 -11.78 22.13 -8.96
N ALA A 118 -11.73 23.41 -8.56
CA ALA A 118 -10.55 23.99 -7.94
C ALA A 118 -10.15 23.31 -6.61
N THR A 119 -11.12 22.71 -5.92
CA THR A 119 -10.90 22.06 -4.63
C THR A 119 -10.38 20.64 -4.77
N TYR A 120 -10.86 19.86 -5.75
CA TYR A 120 -10.62 18.42 -5.83
C TYR A 120 -9.76 17.98 -7.03
N PHE A 121 -9.26 18.91 -7.84
CA PHE A 121 -8.50 18.57 -9.06
C PHE A 121 -7.33 17.63 -8.82
N TYR A 122 -6.67 17.70 -7.66
CA TYR A 122 -5.52 16.85 -7.35
C TYR A 122 -5.88 15.36 -7.26
N LEU A 123 -7.12 15.03 -6.87
CA LEU A 123 -7.62 13.65 -6.80
C LEU A 123 -7.78 12.99 -8.18
N SER A 124 -7.83 13.79 -9.26
CA SER A 124 -7.81 13.25 -10.63
C SER A 124 -6.56 12.41 -10.90
N SER A 125 -5.44 12.69 -10.23
CA SER A 125 -4.19 11.94 -10.37
C SER A 125 -4.26 10.54 -9.75
N PHE A 126 -5.24 10.30 -8.88
CA PHE A 126 -5.43 9.03 -8.17
C PHE A 126 -6.29 8.05 -8.96
N VAL A 127 -7.01 8.54 -9.98
CA VAL A 127 -8.04 7.79 -10.70
C VAL A 127 -7.74 7.76 -12.19
N LYS A 128 -7.72 6.56 -12.76
CA LYS A 128 -7.67 6.38 -14.21
C LYS A 128 -9.09 6.34 -14.77
N TYR A 129 -9.54 7.48 -15.28
CA TYR A 129 -10.89 7.65 -15.78
C TYR A 129 -10.96 7.98 -17.27
N ASN A 130 -12.11 7.70 -17.89
CA ASN A 130 -12.41 8.04 -19.28
C ASN A 130 -13.62 8.99 -19.33
N GLU A 131 -13.36 10.27 -19.63
CA GLU A 131 -14.39 11.32 -19.66
C GLU A 131 -15.63 10.96 -20.47
N THR A 132 -15.47 10.34 -21.64
CA THR A 132 -16.60 9.97 -22.51
C THR A 132 -17.54 8.96 -21.85
N ALA A 133 -16.96 7.93 -21.21
CA ALA A 133 -17.71 6.91 -20.50
C ALA A 133 -18.34 7.46 -19.21
N CYS A 134 -17.72 8.46 -18.57
CA CYS A 134 -18.27 9.10 -17.37
C CYS A 134 -19.55 9.88 -17.67
N VAL A 135 -19.57 10.67 -18.75
CA VAL A 135 -20.76 11.42 -19.18
C VAL A 135 -21.92 10.48 -19.57
N GLU A 136 -21.61 9.30 -20.09
CA GLU A 136 -22.60 8.26 -20.39
C GLU A 136 -23.01 7.41 -19.17
N ASN A 137 -22.53 7.77 -17.97
CA ASN A 137 -22.75 7.04 -16.73
C ASN A 137 -22.37 5.55 -16.80
N ASN A 138 -21.33 5.24 -17.57
CA ASN A 138 -20.92 3.87 -17.86
C ASN A 138 -19.88 3.40 -16.82
N PRO A 139 -19.93 2.15 -16.33
CA PRO A 139 -18.91 1.62 -15.41
C PRO A 139 -17.48 1.65 -15.98
N LEU A 140 -17.32 1.73 -17.30
CA LEU A 140 -16.01 1.94 -17.94
C LEU A 140 -15.43 3.34 -17.69
N CYS A 141 -16.17 4.24 -17.04
CA CYS A 141 -15.68 5.54 -16.58
C CYS A 141 -14.44 5.38 -15.71
N ILE A 142 -14.41 4.43 -14.76
CA ILE A 142 -13.26 4.19 -13.89
C ILE A 142 -12.70 2.81 -14.14
N THR A 143 -11.47 2.76 -14.65
CA THR A 143 -10.79 1.49 -14.92
C THR A 143 -9.97 1.01 -13.74
N SER A 144 -9.27 1.92 -13.07
CA SER A 144 -8.43 1.62 -11.92
C SER A 144 -8.21 2.90 -11.12
N PHE A 145 -7.96 2.77 -9.83
CA PHE A 145 -7.52 3.88 -9.00
C PHE A 145 -6.57 3.40 -7.91
N PHE A 146 -5.98 4.33 -7.18
CA PHE A 146 -5.31 4.01 -5.93
C PHE A 146 -5.73 4.98 -4.84
N PHE A 147 -5.50 4.58 -3.60
CA PHE A 147 -5.58 5.45 -2.44
C PHE A 147 -4.26 5.37 -1.68
N MET A 148 -3.99 6.38 -0.86
CA MET A 148 -2.80 6.41 -0.03
C MET A 148 -3.19 6.39 1.42
N THR A 149 -2.46 5.65 2.24
CA THR A 149 -2.61 5.65 3.69
C THR A 149 -1.24 5.57 4.33
N ASN A 150 -1.08 6.05 5.56
CA ASN A 150 0.24 6.18 6.18
C ASN A 150 0.44 5.16 7.30
N PHE A 151 1.70 4.74 7.44
CA PHE A 151 2.16 3.82 8.47
C PHE A 151 3.24 4.48 9.33
N HIS A 152 3.44 3.97 10.55
CA HIS A 152 4.34 4.56 11.54
C HIS A 152 5.33 3.56 12.16
N GLU A 153 6.34 4.11 12.82
CA GLU A 153 7.32 3.47 13.72
C GLU A 153 8.31 2.48 13.09
N HIS A 154 7.91 1.72 12.07
CA HIS A 154 8.71 0.66 11.49
C HIS A 154 9.12 1.00 10.06
N ILE A 155 10.43 1.12 9.86
CA ILE A 155 11.03 1.50 8.57
C ILE A 155 12.07 0.51 8.06
N LYS A 156 12.59 -0.35 8.94
CA LYS A 156 13.60 -1.33 8.53
C LYS A 156 12.92 -2.47 7.79
N PHE A 157 13.55 -2.95 6.72
CA PHE A 157 12.99 -4.01 5.87
C PHE A 157 12.48 -5.23 6.65
N HIS A 158 13.23 -5.69 7.65
CA HIS A 158 12.83 -6.86 8.44
C HIS A 158 11.66 -6.59 9.39
N GLU A 159 11.50 -5.35 9.86
CA GLU A 159 10.38 -4.94 10.72
C GLU A 159 9.09 -4.79 9.91
N LEU A 160 9.20 -4.53 8.60
CA LEU A 160 8.07 -4.41 7.68
C LEU A 160 7.53 -5.76 7.18
N ILE A 161 8.22 -6.88 7.43
CA ILE A 161 7.75 -8.23 7.06
C ILE A 161 6.31 -8.51 7.54
N PRO A 162 5.97 -8.34 8.82
CA PRO A 162 4.60 -8.58 9.30
C PRO A 162 3.57 -7.68 8.61
N ALA A 163 3.87 -6.39 8.42
CA ALA A 163 2.97 -5.44 7.77
C ALA A 163 2.72 -5.81 6.31
N VAL A 164 3.78 -6.09 5.54
CA VAL A 164 3.66 -6.51 4.13
C VAL A 164 2.88 -7.82 4.03
N ARG A 165 3.09 -8.78 4.94
CA ARG A 165 2.32 -10.02 4.97
C ARG A 165 0.83 -9.75 5.17
N GLU A 166 0.47 -8.94 6.17
CA GLU A 166 -0.92 -8.60 6.43
C GLU A 166 -1.55 -7.85 5.23
N TRP A 167 -0.83 -6.93 4.58
CA TRP A 167 -1.32 -6.27 3.37
C TRP A 167 -1.64 -7.26 2.24
N ARG A 168 -0.86 -8.34 2.12
CA ARG A 168 -1.12 -9.42 1.14
C ARG A 168 -2.30 -10.28 1.56
N GLU A 169 -2.46 -10.54 2.85
CA GLU A 169 -3.61 -11.27 3.40
C GLU A 169 -4.92 -10.48 3.18
N ILE A 170 -4.91 -9.17 3.44
CA ILE A 170 -6.03 -8.26 3.14
C ILE A 170 -6.33 -8.31 1.64
N ALA A 171 -5.34 -8.09 0.78
CA ALA A 171 -5.52 -8.13 -0.67
C ALA A 171 -6.09 -9.47 -1.17
N ALA A 172 -5.64 -10.60 -0.59
CA ALA A 172 -6.11 -11.93 -0.95
C ALA A 172 -7.59 -12.17 -0.60
N ARG A 173 -8.13 -11.50 0.44
CA ARG A 173 -9.57 -11.55 0.76
C ARG A 173 -10.44 -10.90 -0.32
N TYR A 174 -9.87 -9.98 -1.10
CA TYR A 174 -10.57 -9.19 -2.13
C TYR A 174 -10.01 -9.48 -3.52
N SER A 175 -9.81 -10.76 -3.86
CA SER A 175 -9.22 -11.19 -5.14
C SER A 175 -9.94 -10.64 -6.36
N ASP A 176 -11.26 -10.46 -6.29
CA ASP A 176 -12.10 -9.97 -7.38
C ASP A 176 -11.80 -8.51 -7.77
N TYR A 177 -11.27 -7.73 -6.81
CA TYR A 177 -10.97 -6.30 -6.97
C TYR A 177 -9.53 -6.03 -7.43
N GLN A 178 -8.68 -7.08 -7.49
CA GLN A 178 -7.29 -6.98 -7.89
C GLN A 178 -6.55 -5.88 -7.10
N VAL A 179 -6.55 -6.02 -5.78
CA VAL A 179 -5.96 -5.06 -4.85
C VAL A 179 -4.47 -5.33 -4.67
N TYR A 180 -3.65 -4.29 -4.76
CA TYR A 180 -2.19 -4.39 -4.58
C TYR A 180 -1.66 -3.23 -3.75
N ALA A 181 -1.15 -3.53 -2.56
CA ALA A 181 -0.42 -2.56 -1.74
C ALA A 181 1.04 -2.45 -2.20
N TYR A 182 1.50 -1.22 -2.40
CA TYR A 182 2.84 -0.88 -2.84
C TYR A 182 3.50 0.12 -1.87
N SER A 183 4.76 -0.17 -1.55
CA SER A 183 5.68 0.76 -0.91
C SER A 183 7.06 0.55 -1.52
N GLU A 184 7.94 1.55 -1.42
CA GLU A 184 9.31 1.45 -1.93
C GLU A 184 10.11 0.31 -1.27
N HIS A 185 9.76 -0.05 -0.04
CA HIS A 185 10.41 -1.12 0.71
C HIS A 185 9.86 -2.51 0.41
N ALA A 186 8.62 -2.64 -0.07
CA ALA A 186 7.96 -3.94 -0.26
C ALA A 186 8.75 -4.93 -1.15
N PRO A 187 9.34 -4.54 -2.29
CA PRO A 187 10.14 -5.46 -3.11
C PRO A 187 11.36 -6.03 -2.37
N PHE A 188 12.00 -5.24 -1.50
CA PHE A 188 13.13 -5.70 -0.69
C PHE A 188 12.69 -6.66 0.41
N VAL A 189 11.53 -6.40 1.02
CA VAL A 189 10.91 -7.30 2.01
C VAL A 189 10.59 -8.65 1.37
N ASP A 190 10.08 -8.65 0.12
CA ASP A 190 9.77 -9.87 -0.63
C ASP A 190 11.03 -10.70 -0.92
N GLN A 191 12.15 -10.06 -1.28
CA GLN A 191 13.44 -10.74 -1.46
C GLN A 191 13.92 -11.42 -0.17
N VAL A 192 13.88 -10.70 0.96
CA VAL A 192 14.28 -11.23 2.27
C VAL A 192 13.40 -12.42 2.67
N SER A 193 12.10 -12.32 2.42
CA SER A 193 11.13 -13.38 2.73
C SER A 193 11.40 -14.65 1.92
N LEU A 194 11.74 -14.52 0.63
CA LEU A 194 12.10 -15.66 -0.22
C LEU A 194 13.39 -16.35 0.24
N ILE A 195 14.43 -15.59 0.56
CA ILE A 195 15.71 -16.13 1.07
C ILE A 195 15.48 -16.92 2.37
N CYS A 196 14.65 -16.38 3.27
CA CYS A 196 14.33 -17.05 4.53
C CYS A 196 13.44 -18.30 4.33
N LYS A 197 12.54 -18.30 3.35
CA LYS A 197 11.71 -19.47 3.02
C LYS A 197 12.53 -20.63 2.45
N ILE A 198 13.56 -20.33 1.64
CA ILE A 198 14.55 -21.33 1.19
C ILE A 198 15.26 -21.97 2.39
N ARG A 199 15.52 -21.21 3.45
CA ARG A 199 16.13 -21.72 4.69
C ARG A 199 15.22 -22.68 5.45
N GLY A 200 13.92 -22.38 5.57
CA GLY A 200 12.94 -23.28 6.20
C GLY A 200 12.82 -24.61 5.46
N ALA A 201 12.75 -24.58 4.12
CA ALA A 201 12.68 -25.78 3.30
C ALA A 201 13.92 -26.68 3.35
N TYR A 202 15.08 -26.15 3.76
CA TYR A 202 16.33 -26.92 3.94
C TYR A 202 16.52 -27.46 5.37
N LEU A 203 15.73 -27.02 6.34
CA LEU A 203 15.77 -27.53 7.72
C LEU A 203 14.72 -28.62 7.98
N ASP A 204 13.70 -28.71 7.11
CA ASP A 204 12.63 -29.71 7.17
C ASP A 204 12.85 -30.91 6.21
N ALA A 205 14.04 -31.04 5.60
CA ALA A 205 14.46 -32.16 4.74
C ALA A 205 15.75 -32.81 5.26
#